data_AF-A0A453JLH1-F1
#
_entry.id   AF-A0A453JLH1-F1
#
_cell.length_a   1.000
_cell.length_b   1.000
_cell.length_c   1.000
_cell.angle_alpha   90.00
_cell.angle_beta   90.00
_cell.angle_gamma   90.00
#
_symmetry.space_group_name_H-M   'P 1'
#
loop_
_entity.id
_entity.type
_entity.pdbx_description
1 polymer ?
#
loop_
_entity_poly.entity_id
_entity_poly.type
_entity_poly.pdbx_seq_one_letter_code
_entity_poly.pdbx_strand_id
1 'polypeptide(L)'
;MSPAKTDAFLVAKDPLFLCVKVEKTLAPVVAGLTDLCLSRSEITCLVSLPCGRFRCRSIVSRLHYYLPVFGSSENLLRALKGNFYLLSSDLD
;
A
#
# COMPACT_ATOMS: atom_id res chain seq x y z
N MET A 1 17.45 6.43 -8.00
CA MET A 1 16.22 7.15 -7.58
C MET A 1 16.41 7.52 -6.12
N SER A 2 16.72 8.78 -5.81
CA SER A 2 17.14 9.20 -4.47
C SER A 2 15.98 9.16 -3.46
N PRO A 3 16.17 8.61 -2.24
CA PRO A 3 15.10 8.35 -1.28
C PRO A 3 14.43 9.62 -0.70
N ALA A 4 15.10 10.77 -0.72
CA ALA A 4 14.59 12.01 -0.12
C ALA A 4 13.38 12.64 -0.85
N LYS A 5 13.10 12.24 -2.11
CA LYS A 5 12.01 12.82 -2.91
C LYS A 5 10.64 12.17 -2.65
N THR A 6 10.63 10.93 -2.18
CA THR A 6 9.39 10.20 -1.90
C THR A 6 8.73 10.65 -0.61
N ASP A 7 9.52 11.01 0.41
CA ASP A 7 8.98 11.34 1.74
C ASP A 7 8.16 12.63 1.70
N ALA A 8 8.70 13.70 1.11
CA ALA A 8 7.98 14.96 0.96
C ALA A 8 6.73 14.83 0.07
N PHE A 9 6.80 13.99 -0.97
CA PHE A 9 5.66 13.73 -1.86
C PHE A 9 4.53 12.96 -1.17
N LEU A 10 4.89 11.95 -0.35
CA LEU A 10 3.94 11.18 0.45
C LEU A 10 3.20 12.08 1.45
N VAL A 11 3.95 12.92 2.17
CA VAL A 11 3.39 13.86 3.14
C VAL A 11 2.49 14.91 2.46
N ALA A 12 2.87 15.39 1.28
CA ALA A 12 2.03 16.32 0.51
C ALA A 12 0.73 15.68 0.01
N LYS A 13 0.74 14.36 -0.26
CA LYS A 13 -0.42 13.60 -0.75
C LYS A 13 -1.36 13.13 0.36
N ASP A 14 -0.81 12.75 1.51
CA ASP A 14 -1.57 12.34 2.69
C ASP A 14 -0.91 12.91 3.96
N PRO A 15 -1.25 14.15 4.35
CA PRO A 15 -0.67 14.80 5.54
C PRO A 15 -0.89 13.99 6.82
N LEU A 16 -1.96 13.19 6.86
CA LEU A 16 -2.32 12.34 7.99
C LEU A 16 -1.43 11.10 8.08
N PHE A 17 -0.60 10.81 7.08
CA PHE A 17 0.38 9.74 7.12
C PHE A 17 1.40 9.94 8.25
N LEU A 18 1.79 11.18 8.54
CA LEU A 18 2.65 11.52 9.68
C LEU A 18 1.94 11.41 11.04
N CYS A 19 0.60 11.48 11.05
CA CYS A 19 -0.20 11.40 12.25
C CYS A 19 -0.58 9.96 12.63
N VAL A 20 -0.25 8.98 11.79
CA VAL A 20 -0.52 7.57 12.05
C VAL A 20 0.52 7.01 13.00
N LYS A 21 0.07 6.28 14.03
CA LYS A 21 0.95 5.55 14.94
C LYS A 21 1.63 4.41 14.17
N VAL A 22 2.92 4.57 13.93
CA VAL A 22 3.75 3.62 13.16
C VAL A 22 3.60 2.21 13.71
N GLU A 23 3.70 2.06 15.02
CA GLU A 23 3.69 0.78 15.72
C GLU A 23 2.31 0.11 15.68
N LYS A 24 1.24 0.91 15.67
CA LYS A 24 -0.13 0.39 15.71
C LYS A 24 -0.73 0.11 14.34
N THR A 25 -0.20 0.76 13.30
CA THR A 25 -0.82 0.73 11.98
C THR A 25 0.19 0.39 10.89
N LEU A 26 1.29 1.14 10.78
CA LEU A 26 2.23 0.94 9.68
C LEU A 26 3.02 -0.37 9.83
N ALA A 27 3.50 -0.68 11.03
CA ALA A 27 4.23 -1.91 11.34
C ALA A 27 3.39 -3.18 11.05
N PRO A 28 2.14 -3.33 11.54
CA PRO A 28 1.34 -4.51 11.21
C PRO A 28 0.90 -4.56 9.75
N VAL A 29 0.75 -3.41 9.07
CA VAL A 29 0.50 -3.39 7.62
C VAL A 29 1.72 -3.89 6.86
N VAL A 30 2.91 -3.34 7.12
CA VAL A 30 4.16 -3.76 6.47
C VAL A 30 4.47 -5.23 6.74
N ALA A 31 4.25 -5.71 7.97
CA ALA A 31 4.38 -7.12 8.31
C ALA A 31 3.42 -7.98 7.48
N GLY A 32 2.13 -7.62 7.45
CA GLY A 32 1.14 -8.34 6.65
C GLY A 32 1.43 -8.33 5.14
N LEU A 33 1.97 -7.23 4.59
CA LEU A 33 2.41 -7.18 3.19
C LEU A 33 3.63 -8.06 2.92
N THR A 34 4.54 -8.14 3.90
CA THR A 34 5.71 -9.02 3.81
C THR A 34 5.28 -10.49 3.84
N ASP A 35 4.26 -10.83 4.65
CA ASP A 35 3.66 -12.17 4.69
C ASP A 35 2.97 -12.57 3.37
N LEU A 36 2.55 -11.59 2.56
CA LEU A 36 2.03 -11.79 1.20
C LEU A 36 3.13 -11.98 0.14
N CYS A 37 4.38 -12.21 0.56
CA CYS A 37 5.55 -12.34 -0.30
C CYS A 37 5.84 -11.11 -1.17
N LEU A 38 5.37 -9.91 -0.78
CA LEU A 38 5.71 -8.67 -1.47
C LEU A 38 7.14 -8.25 -1.14
N SER A 39 7.91 -7.90 -2.16
CA SER A 39 9.25 -7.35 -1.97
C SER A 39 9.19 -5.94 -1.38
N ARG A 40 10.28 -5.51 -0.74
CA ARG A 40 10.40 -4.16 -0.18
C ARG A 40 10.14 -3.06 -1.22
N SER A 41 10.59 -3.27 -2.47
CA SER A 41 10.37 -2.33 -3.57
C SER A 41 8.89 -2.20 -3.94
N GLU A 42 8.16 -3.31 -3.92
CA GLU A 42 6.72 -3.35 -4.19
C GLU A 42 5.92 -2.69 -3.07
N ILE A 43 6.29 -2.93 -1.81
CA ILE A 43 5.70 -2.26 -0.65
C ILE A 43 5.91 -0.74 -0.74
N THR A 44 7.13 -0.28 -1.06
CA THR A 44 7.40 1.15 -1.25
C THR A 44 6.57 1.74 -2.40
N CYS A 45 6.38 0.98 -3.48
CA CYS A 45 5.53 1.40 -4.60
C CYS A 45 4.07 1.55 -4.16
N LEU A 46 3.55 0.59 -3.39
CA LEU A 46 2.21 0.62 -2.80
C LEU A 46 2.02 1.81 -1.85
N VAL A 47 2.99 2.10 -0.98
CA VAL A 47 2.96 3.27 -0.07
C VAL A 47 2.95 4.57 -0.85
N SER A 48 3.68 4.63 -1.97
CA SER A 48 3.77 5.80 -2.86
C SER A 48 2.49 6.07 -3.67
N LEU A 49 1.51 5.16 -3.65
CA LEU A 49 0.25 5.38 -4.33
C LEU A 49 -0.55 6.48 -3.61
N PRO A 50 -1.27 7.33 -4.35
CA PRO A 50 -2.06 8.44 -3.80
C PRO A 50 -3.31 7.99 -3.03
N CYS A 51 -3.34 6.75 -2.54
CA CYS A 51 -4.40 6.24 -1.69
C CYS A 51 -3.97 6.37 -0.23
N GLY A 52 -4.48 7.39 0.45
CA GLY A 52 -4.32 7.58 1.91
C GLY A 52 -4.98 6.50 2.77
N ARG A 53 -4.93 5.23 2.33
CA ARG A 53 -5.47 4.02 2.94
C ARG A 53 -4.41 3.02 3.36
N PHE A 54 -3.12 3.33 3.19
CA PHE A 54 -2.07 2.65 3.96
C PHE A 54 -2.25 2.81 5.48
N ARG A 55 -3.10 3.76 5.89
CA ARG A 55 -3.56 3.99 7.25
C ARG A 55 -4.56 2.93 7.76
N CYS A 56 -5.12 2.10 6.88
CA CYS A 56 -6.12 1.10 7.23
C CYS A 56 -5.56 -0.31 7.09
N ARG A 57 -5.69 -1.13 8.14
CA ARG A 57 -5.24 -2.53 8.14
C ARG A 57 -5.97 -3.40 7.11
N SER A 58 -7.16 -2.97 6.66
CA SER A 58 -7.95 -3.62 5.61
C SER A 58 -7.23 -3.73 4.27
N ILE A 59 -6.19 -2.91 4.04
CA ILE A 59 -5.36 -2.99 2.83
C ILE A 59 -4.71 -4.37 2.66
N VAL A 60 -4.29 -5.02 3.77
CA VAL A 60 -3.66 -6.34 3.74
C VAL A 60 -4.67 -7.39 3.27
N SER A 61 -5.88 -7.40 3.83
CA SER A 61 -6.94 -8.33 3.44
C SER A 61 -7.37 -8.15 1.98
N ARG A 62 -7.45 -6.90 1.50
CA ARG A 62 -7.76 -6.60 0.10
C ARG A 62 -6.67 -7.10 -0.84
N LEU A 63 -5.41 -6.84 -0.51
CA LEU A 63 -4.29 -7.30 -1.34
C LEU A 63 -4.21 -8.83 -1.33
N HIS A 64 -4.48 -9.49 -0.20
CA HIS A 64 -4.60 -10.95 -0.13
C HIS A 64 -5.70 -11.50 -1.05
N TYR A 65 -6.85 -10.82 -1.15
CA TYR A 65 -7.92 -11.20 -2.08
C TYR A 65 -7.53 -11.02 -3.55
N TYR A 66 -6.90 -9.89 -3.89
CA TYR A 66 -6.56 -9.58 -5.28
C TYR A 66 -5.30 -10.30 -5.78
N LEU A 67 -4.37 -10.69 -4.90
CA LEU A 67 -3.13 -11.37 -5.28
C LEU A 67 -3.37 -12.62 -6.16
N PRO A 68 -4.25 -13.58 -5.78
CA PRO A 68 -4.56 -14.73 -6.63
C PRO A 68 -5.33 -14.35 -7.89
N VAL A 69 -6.15 -13.29 -7.86
CA VAL A 69 -6.92 -12.81 -9.03
C VAL A 69 -6.00 -12.29 -10.14
N PHE A 70 -4.94 -11.56 -9.77
CA PHE A 70 -3.96 -11.04 -10.72
C PHE A 70 -2.80 -11.99 -10.99
N GLY A 71 -2.69 -13.08 -10.22
CA GLY A 71 -1.71 -14.15 -10.37
C GLY A 71 -0.26 -13.78 -10.00
N SER A 72 0.05 -12.49 -9.82
CA SER A 72 1.35 -11.99 -9.40
C SER A 72 1.23 -10.59 -8.78
N SER A 73 2.13 -10.28 -7.85
CA SER A 73 2.27 -8.97 -7.23
C SER A 73 2.60 -7.86 -8.24
N GLU A 74 3.37 -8.16 -9.27
CA GLU A 74 3.71 -7.20 -10.35
C GLU A 74 2.47 -6.81 -11.16
N ASN A 75 1.61 -7.79 -11.47
CA ASN A 75 0.35 -7.54 -12.18
C ASN A 75 -0.63 -6.74 -11.33
N LEU A 76 -0.71 -7.07 -10.03
CA LEU A 76 -1.50 -6.33 -9.06
C LEU A 76 -1.05 -4.87 -8.99
N LEU A 77 0.25 -4.61 -8.83
CA LEU A 77 0.83 -3.27 -8.81
C LEU A 77 0.54 -2.48 -10.09
N ARG A 78 0.69 -3.12 -11.25
CA ARG A 78 0.39 -2.51 -12.54
C ARG A 78 -1.09 -2.12 -12.66
N ALA A 79 -2.00 -2.97 -12.17
CA ALA A 79 -3.43 -2.68 -12.12
C ALA A 79 -3.74 -1.53 -11.15
N LEU A 80 -3.13 -1.54 -9.96
CA LEU A 80 -3.29 -0.50 -8.94
C LEU A 80 -2.77 0.85 -9.39
N LYS A 81 -1.70 0.89 -10.18
CA LYS A 81 -1.13 2.14 -10.73
C LYS A 81 -2.09 2.87 -11.68
N GLY A 82 -3.05 2.16 -12.29
CA GLY A 82 -4.13 2.76 -13.08
C GLY A 82 -5.45 2.89 -12.32
N ASN A 83 -5.70 2.00 -11.35
CA ASN A 83 -7.01 1.80 -10.75
C ASN A 83 -6.93 1.72 -9.22
N PHE A 84 -6.41 2.77 -8.60
CA PHE A 84 -6.20 2.81 -7.14
C PHE A 84 -7.49 2.67 -6.32
N TYR A 85 -8.65 2.88 -6.95
CA TYR A 85 -9.96 2.65 -6.36
C TYR A 85 -10.28 1.17 -6.08
N LEU A 86 -9.51 0.21 -6.59
CA LEU A 86 -9.63 -1.20 -6.16
C LEU A 86 -9.28 -1.38 -4.68
N LEU A 87 -8.39 -0.53 -4.15
CA LEU A 87 -8.12 -0.43 -2.71
C LEU A 87 -9.16 0.42 -2.00
N SER A 88 -10.13 0.99 -2.73
CA SER A 88 -11.27 1.74 -2.20
C SER A 88 -12.51 0.91 -2.01
N SER A 89 -12.81 0.06 -2.98
CA SER A 89 -14.01 -0.78 -2.97
C SER A 89 -14.06 -1.61 -1.70
N ASP A 90 -15.17 -1.52 -0.97
CA ASP A 90 -15.46 -2.46 0.09
C ASP A 90 -15.69 -3.84 -0.53
N LEU A 91 -15.00 -4.83 0.05
CA LEU A 91 -15.26 -6.24 -0.20
C LEU A 91 -16.33 -6.63 0.83
N ASP A 92 -17.57 -6.20 0.58
CA ASP A 92 -18.75 -6.67 1.32
C ASP A 92 -19.30 -7.92 0.62
#